data_AF-A0AAJ5VUU1-F1
#
_entry.id   AF-A0AAJ5VUU1-F1
#
_cell.length_a   1.000
_cell.length_b   1.000
_cell.length_c   1.000
_cell.angle_alpha   90.00
_cell.angle_beta   90.00
_cell.angle_gamma   90.00
#
_symmetry.space_group_name_H-M   'P 1'
#
loop_
_entity.id
_entity.type
_entity.pdbx_description
1 polymer ?
#
loop_
_entity_poly.entity_id
_entity_poly.type
_entity_poly.pdbx_seq_one_letter_code
_entity_poly.pdbx_strand_id
1 'polypeptide(L)'
;METLVPVLVWDTGSTEFLGLAASDWVAVGSGLGGALLGSLVAGIIAAWLQVKAADHAHRLQMAAIDHSSKQHEIARIAAARDNAVRLMMRASQILVHIRATVDSLHRQLENANRYGLTGHPMWARVPGIVGSTRLQLFEVDELAPFLEAHEFALVSRCVELGLQHEVLVASIDQYNRVRAKMKDLIPPDALEDGTLFDSDKEKVLARLVPYTAELNALMAQIKHRSETQLSRARELNVLIGERGEKLFGPGFPHVNPAEMDA
;
A
#
# COMPACT_ATOMS: atom_id res chain seq x y z
N MET A 1 67.22 25.62 -17.77
CA MET A 1 66.75 24.27 -18.15
C MET A 1 66.63 24.25 -19.66
N GLU A 2 67.53 23.53 -20.32
CA GLU A 2 67.48 23.15 -21.73
C GLU A 2 66.24 22.28 -21.99
N THR A 3 65.51 22.43 -23.09
CA THR A 3 65.62 21.65 -24.36
C THR A 3 64.31 21.95 -25.14
N LEU A 4 64.11 21.84 -26.46
CA LEU A 4 64.88 21.71 -27.71
C LEU A 4 63.82 21.88 -28.85
N VAL A 5 64.27 22.26 -30.04
CA VAL A 5 63.52 22.66 -31.25
C VAL A 5 63.25 21.44 -32.18
N PRO A 6 62.28 21.44 -33.13
CA PRO A 6 62.51 21.88 -34.54
C PRO A 6 61.33 22.72 -35.11
N VAL A 7 61.52 23.90 -35.71
CA VAL A 7 62.02 24.21 -37.07
C VAL A 7 61.29 23.49 -38.20
N LEU A 8 60.50 24.26 -38.95
CA LEU A 8 60.41 24.15 -40.41
C LEU A 8 60.37 25.56 -41.01
N VAL A 9 61.50 25.89 -41.63
CA VAL A 9 61.78 27.00 -42.56
C VAL A 9 60.79 26.84 -43.74
N TRP A 10 60.28 27.89 -44.37
CA TRP A 10 60.96 28.55 -45.48
C TRP A 10 60.59 30.02 -45.64
N ASP A 11 61.67 30.73 -45.91
CA ASP A 11 61.84 32.16 -46.08
C ASP A 11 61.20 32.66 -47.37
N THR A 12 60.56 33.81 -47.22
CA THR A 12 60.03 34.67 -48.26
C THR A 12 61.17 35.46 -48.89
N GLY A 13 61.64 35.04 -50.06
CA GLY A 13 62.74 35.73 -50.73
C GLY A 13 62.66 35.70 -52.26
N SER A 14 61.74 36.46 -52.84
CA SER A 14 61.90 37.20 -54.11
C SER A 14 60.57 37.90 -54.43
N THR A 15 60.44 39.23 -54.33
CA THR A 15 60.75 40.21 -55.38
C THR A 15 60.55 39.72 -56.81
N GLU A 16 59.30 39.51 -57.23
CA GLU A 16 58.89 39.68 -58.62
C GLU A 16 57.50 40.34 -58.62
N PHE A 17 57.44 41.63 -58.92
CA PHE A 17 57.20 42.20 -60.25
C PHE A 17 55.71 42.42 -60.48
N LEU A 18 55.35 43.70 -60.64
CA LEU A 18 54.09 44.18 -61.20
C LEU A 18 53.80 43.44 -62.52
N GLY A 19 53.07 42.33 -62.41
CA GLY A 19 52.44 41.62 -63.51
C GLY A 19 50.94 41.77 -63.38
N LEU A 20 50.41 42.96 -63.70
CA LEU A 20 48.98 43.12 -64.00
C LEU A 20 48.67 42.31 -65.26
N ALA A 21 48.39 41.03 -65.08
CA ALA A 21 47.79 40.19 -66.10
C ALA A 21 46.27 40.39 -66.05
N ALA A 22 45.65 40.60 -67.21
CA ALA A 22 44.20 40.65 -67.39
C ALA A 22 43.48 39.35 -66.92
N SER A 23 44.20 38.32 -66.46
CA SER A 23 43.67 37.09 -65.88
C SER A 23 43.22 37.21 -64.42
N ASP A 24 43.71 38.19 -63.66
CA ASP A 24 43.38 38.31 -62.22
C ASP A 24 41.99 38.91 -61.96
N TRP A 25 41.47 39.75 -62.86
CA TRP A 25 40.09 40.23 -62.79
C TRP A 25 39.07 39.14 -63.16
N VAL A 26 39.46 38.19 -64.00
CA VAL A 26 38.63 37.00 -64.32
C VAL A 26 38.64 36.03 -63.16
N ALA A 27 39.75 35.86 -62.44
CA ALA A 27 39.81 35.04 -61.23
C ALA A 27 39.02 35.65 -60.05
N VAL A 28 39.12 36.96 -59.83
CA VAL A 28 38.34 37.66 -58.79
C VAL A 28 36.84 37.73 -59.15
N GLY A 29 36.50 37.98 -60.42
CA GLY A 29 35.12 37.99 -60.91
C GLY A 29 34.44 36.61 -60.96
N SER A 30 35.18 35.57 -61.35
CA SER A 30 34.69 34.18 -61.32
C SER A 30 34.61 33.63 -59.89
N GLY A 31 35.52 34.03 -59.00
CA GLY A 31 35.48 33.69 -57.57
C GLY A 31 34.30 34.31 -56.84
N LEU A 32 33.99 35.59 -57.10
CA LEU A 32 32.80 36.27 -56.54
C LEU A 32 31.48 35.74 -57.12
N GLY A 33 31.43 35.44 -58.43
CA GLY A 33 30.25 34.84 -59.06
C GLY A 33 29.96 33.42 -58.58
N GLY A 34 31.00 32.60 -58.39
CA GLY A 34 30.89 31.26 -57.82
C GLY A 34 30.47 31.26 -56.35
N ALA A 35 30.94 32.23 -55.55
CA ALA A 35 30.56 32.37 -54.15
C ALA A 35 29.09 32.79 -53.96
N LEU A 36 28.59 33.71 -54.79
CA LEU A 36 27.19 34.14 -54.76
C LEU A 36 26.24 33.02 -55.18
N LEU A 37 26.54 32.32 -56.28
CA LEU A 37 25.75 31.15 -56.71
C LEU A 37 25.85 30.00 -55.71
N GLY A 38 27.05 29.75 -55.16
CA GLY A 38 27.27 28.78 -54.09
C GLY A 38 26.46 29.08 -52.83
N SER A 39 26.36 30.35 -52.42
CA SER A 39 25.59 30.77 -51.23
C SER A 39 24.08 30.61 -51.43
N LEU A 40 23.56 30.85 -52.64
CA LEU A 40 22.16 30.66 -52.99
C LEU A 40 21.78 29.18 -52.99
N VAL A 41 22.61 28.34 -53.64
CA VAL A 41 22.40 26.89 -53.69
C VAL A 41 22.54 26.27 -52.29
N ALA A 42 23.55 26.68 -51.52
CA ALA A 42 23.72 26.24 -50.14
C ALA A 42 22.56 26.67 -49.24
N GLY A 43 22.05 27.90 -49.39
CA GLY A 43 20.88 28.40 -48.66
C GLY A 43 19.60 27.61 -48.96
N ILE A 44 19.37 27.26 -50.24
CA ILE A 44 18.21 26.45 -50.66
C ILE A 44 18.31 25.02 -50.10
N ILE A 45 19.49 24.40 -50.17
CA ILE A 45 19.72 23.05 -49.64
C ILE A 45 19.59 23.05 -48.10
N ALA A 46 20.12 24.07 -47.43
CA ALA A 46 20.00 24.23 -45.99
C ALA A 46 18.56 24.44 -45.54
N ALA A 47 17.78 25.29 -46.24
CA ALA A 47 16.36 25.50 -45.95
C ALA A 47 15.55 24.21 -46.14
N TRP A 48 15.83 23.44 -47.20
CA TRP A 48 15.15 22.17 -47.46
C TRP A 48 15.49 21.09 -46.42
N LEU A 49 16.75 21.02 -46.00
CA LEU A 49 17.18 20.13 -44.89
C LEU A 49 16.57 20.55 -43.55
N GLN A 50 16.46 21.85 -43.27
CA GLN A 50 15.82 22.36 -42.05
C GLN A 50 14.32 22.05 -42.00
N VAL A 51 13.59 22.18 -43.11
CA VAL A 51 12.17 21.83 -43.20
C VAL A 51 11.98 20.31 -42.99
N LYS A 52 12.81 19.46 -43.60
CA LYS A 52 12.76 18.01 -43.38
C LYS A 52 13.15 17.60 -41.96
N ALA A 53 14.13 18.27 -41.36
CA ALA A 53 14.53 18.02 -39.98
C ALA A 53 13.44 18.43 -38.98
N ALA A 54 12.75 19.56 -39.23
CA ALA A 54 11.63 20.01 -38.42
C ALA A 54 10.43 19.04 -38.47
N ASP A 55 10.06 18.56 -39.66
CA ASP A 55 9.01 17.55 -39.82
C ASP A 55 9.36 16.22 -39.12
N HIS A 56 10.63 15.79 -39.19
CA HIS A 56 11.08 14.59 -38.50
C HIS A 56 11.08 14.77 -36.97
N ALA A 57 11.55 15.92 -36.48
CA ALA A 57 11.53 16.26 -35.06
C ALA A 57 10.10 16.32 -34.50
N HIS A 58 9.15 16.90 -35.24
CA HIS A 58 7.74 16.96 -34.84
C HIS A 58 7.10 15.56 -34.76
N ARG A 59 7.40 14.67 -35.72
CA ARG A 59 6.92 13.28 -35.67
C ARG A 59 7.49 12.49 -34.49
N LEU A 60 8.77 12.66 -34.19
CA LEU A 60 9.41 12.04 -33.03
C LEU A 60 8.81 12.56 -31.71
N GLN A 61 8.52 13.86 -31.62
CA GLN A 61 7.89 14.47 -30.45
C GLN A 61 6.46 13.95 -30.24
N MET A 62 5.66 13.83 -31.30
CA MET A 62 4.31 13.27 -31.23
C MET A 62 4.32 11.79 -30.83
N ALA A 63 5.26 10.99 -31.36
CA ALA A 63 5.44 9.60 -30.95
C ALA A 63 5.86 9.47 -29.47
N ALA A 64 6.70 10.38 -28.98
CA ALA A 64 7.11 10.41 -27.57
C ALA A 64 5.95 10.77 -26.62
N ILE A 65 5.07 11.69 -27.03
CA ILE A 65 3.86 12.07 -26.26
C ILE A 65 2.87 10.90 -26.22
N ASP A 66 2.63 10.24 -27.35
CA ASP A 66 1.75 9.06 -27.39
C ASP A 66 2.31 7.93 -26.51
N HIS A 67 3.62 7.70 -26.57
CA HIS A 67 4.29 6.69 -25.74
C HIS A 67 4.22 7.03 -24.24
N SER A 68 4.45 8.29 -23.84
CA SER A 68 4.35 8.70 -22.44
C SER A 68 2.92 8.59 -21.92
N SER A 69 1.92 8.96 -22.72
CA SER A 69 0.50 8.84 -22.34
C SER A 69 0.10 7.39 -22.06
N LYS A 70 0.50 6.46 -22.94
CA LYS A 70 0.26 5.01 -22.77
C LYS A 70 0.99 4.46 -21.55
N GLN A 71 2.22 4.88 -21.32
CA GLN A 71 2.96 4.47 -20.11
C GLN A 71 2.31 4.99 -18.83
N HIS A 72 1.80 6.22 -18.82
CA HIS A 72 1.08 6.77 -17.67
C HIS A 72 -0.22 6.02 -17.41
N GLU A 73 -0.97 5.64 -18.46
CA GLU A 73 -2.18 4.83 -18.31
C GLU A 73 -1.89 3.45 -17.74
N ILE A 74 -0.88 2.75 -18.27
CA ILE A 74 -0.44 1.44 -17.76
C ILE A 74 -0.01 1.56 -16.29
N ALA A 75 0.76 2.60 -15.94
CA ALA A 75 1.20 2.84 -14.58
C ALA A 75 0.03 3.11 -13.63
N ARG A 76 -0.99 3.86 -14.07
CA ARG A 76 -2.20 4.12 -13.27
C ARG A 76 -2.99 2.85 -13.01
N ILE A 77 -3.20 2.01 -14.03
CA ILE A 77 -3.91 0.73 -13.88
C ILE A 77 -3.14 -0.21 -12.95
N ALA A 78 -1.81 -0.28 -13.09
CA ALA A 78 -0.97 -1.08 -12.22
C ALA A 78 -1.02 -0.61 -10.76
N ALA A 79 -0.96 0.70 -10.52
CA ALA A 79 -1.08 1.27 -9.18
C ALA A 79 -2.46 1.03 -8.57
N ALA A 80 -3.54 1.20 -9.35
CA ALA A 80 -4.89 0.90 -8.90
C ALA A 80 -5.07 -0.58 -8.52
N ARG A 81 -4.47 -1.49 -9.31
CA ARG A 81 -4.47 -2.92 -9.00
C ARG A 81 -3.68 -3.22 -7.72
N ASP A 82 -2.49 -2.64 -7.52
CA ASP A 82 -1.70 -2.83 -6.30
C ASP A 82 -2.48 -2.38 -5.06
N ASN A 83 -3.11 -1.21 -5.12
CA ASN A 83 -3.95 -0.69 -4.05
C ASN A 83 -5.14 -1.61 -3.72
N ALA A 84 -5.82 -2.15 -4.73
CA ALA A 84 -6.90 -3.09 -4.52
C ALA A 84 -6.42 -4.43 -3.94
N VAL A 85 -5.24 -4.90 -4.33
CA VAL A 85 -4.62 -6.10 -3.75
C VAL A 85 -4.28 -5.87 -2.27
N ARG A 86 -3.73 -4.69 -1.92
CA ARG A 86 -3.48 -4.32 -0.51
C ARG A 86 -4.76 -4.29 0.30
N LEU A 87 -5.85 -3.73 -0.25
CA LEU A 87 -7.16 -3.77 0.39
C LEU A 87 -7.59 -5.20 0.71
N MET A 88 -7.48 -6.10 -0.29
CA MET A 88 -7.83 -7.51 -0.14
C MET A 88 -6.99 -8.20 0.95
N MET A 89 -5.67 -7.99 0.93
CA MET A 89 -4.78 -8.53 1.96
C MET A 89 -5.15 -8.04 3.36
N ARG A 90 -5.47 -6.75 3.52
CA ARG A 90 -5.86 -6.17 4.81
C ARG A 90 -7.21 -6.70 5.29
N ALA A 91 -8.18 -6.84 4.39
CA ALA A 91 -9.46 -7.46 4.70
C ALA A 91 -9.30 -8.93 5.12
N SER A 92 -8.38 -9.66 4.49
CA SER A 92 -8.05 -11.05 4.86
C SER A 92 -7.36 -11.13 6.21
N GLN A 93 -6.47 -10.20 6.55
CA GLN A 93 -5.85 -10.14 7.88
C GLN A 93 -6.88 -9.90 8.99
N ILE A 94 -7.82 -8.96 8.78
CA ILE A 94 -8.92 -8.70 9.72
C ILE A 94 -9.77 -9.96 9.92
N LEU A 95 -10.15 -10.62 8.82
CA LEU A 95 -10.89 -11.88 8.86
C LEU A 95 -10.16 -12.96 9.65
N VAL A 96 -8.87 -13.19 9.38
CA VAL A 96 -8.05 -14.20 10.08
C VAL A 96 -7.97 -13.88 11.57
N HIS A 97 -7.83 -12.60 11.94
CA HIS A 97 -7.78 -12.17 13.33
C HIS A 97 -9.11 -12.42 14.06
N ILE A 98 -10.24 -12.08 13.42
CA ILE A 98 -11.58 -12.34 13.98
C ILE A 98 -11.81 -13.86 14.11
N ARG A 99 -11.47 -14.64 13.08
CA ARG A 99 -11.59 -16.11 13.11
C ARG A 99 -10.79 -16.72 14.25
N ALA A 100 -9.51 -16.34 14.37
CA ALA A 100 -8.65 -16.82 15.45
C ALA A 100 -9.22 -16.48 16.84
N THR A 101 -9.84 -15.31 16.99
CA THR A 101 -10.52 -14.91 18.23
C THR A 101 -11.72 -15.80 18.53
N VAL A 102 -12.60 -16.05 17.55
CA VAL A 102 -13.77 -16.93 17.70
C VAL A 102 -13.33 -18.36 18.05
N ASP A 103 -12.39 -18.92 17.29
CA ASP A 103 -11.89 -20.27 17.51
C ASP A 103 -11.22 -20.43 18.89
N SER A 104 -10.53 -19.39 19.35
CA SER A 104 -9.93 -19.36 20.69
C SER A 104 -11.00 -19.35 21.77
N LEU A 105 -12.05 -18.54 21.62
CA LEU A 105 -13.17 -18.48 22.57
C LEU A 105 -13.92 -19.82 22.64
N HIS A 106 -14.24 -20.41 21.49
CA HIS A 106 -14.92 -21.70 21.43
C HIS A 106 -14.09 -22.80 22.09
N ARG A 107 -12.79 -22.89 21.77
CA ARG A 107 -11.88 -23.87 22.41
C ARG A 107 -11.80 -23.69 23.92
N GLN A 108 -11.72 -22.45 24.41
CA GLN A 108 -11.69 -22.17 25.85
C GLN A 108 -12.99 -22.59 26.55
N LEU A 109 -14.14 -22.26 25.95
CA LEU A 109 -15.44 -22.62 26.49
C LEU A 109 -15.68 -24.14 26.48
N GLU A 110 -15.25 -24.83 25.41
CA GLU A 110 -15.32 -26.27 25.29
C GLU A 110 -14.43 -26.96 26.33
N ASN A 111 -13.19 -26.50 26.48
CA ASN A 111 -12.29 -27.02 27.52
C ASN A 111 -12.89 -26.84 28.92
N ALA A 112 -13.46 -25.67 29.22
CA ALA A 112 -14.14 -25.43 30.49
C ALA A 112 -15.32 -26.40 30.72
N ASN A 113 -16.11 -26.69 29.68
CA ASN A 113 -17.17 -27.70 29.76
C ASN A 113 -16.62 -29.10 30.06
N ARG A 114 -15.50 -29.49 29.42
CA ARG A 114 -14.85 -30.79 29.66
C ARG A 114 -14.37 -30.95 31.11
N TYR A 115 -14.00 -29.85 31.77
CA TYR A 115 -13.63 -29.84 33.19
C TYR A 115 -14.83 -29.67 34.15
N GLY A 116 -16.07 -29.75 33.66
CA GLY A 116 -17.27 -29.63 34.50
C GLY A 116 -17.61 -28.20 34.93
N LEU A 117 -17.01 -27.18 34.31
CA LEU A 117 -17.22 -25.77 34.67
C LEU A 117 -18.45 -25.14 34.00
N THR A 118 -19.38 -25.94 33.46
CA THR A 118 -20.52 -25.45 32.67
C THR A 118 -21.41 -24.47 33.45
N GLY A 119 -21.56 -24.67 34.77
CA GLY A 119 -22.35 -23.81 35.65
C GLY A 119 -21.66 -22.51 36.08
N HIS A 120 -20.38 -22.32 35.74
CA HIS A 120 -19.65 -21.10 36.08
C HIS A 120 -19.93 -19.99 35.07
N PRO A 121 -19.86 -18.70 35.50
CA PRO A 121 -20.04 -17.57 34.62
C PRO A 121 -18.96 -17.54 33.52
N MET A 122 -19.29 -16.92 32.37
CA MET A 122 -18.46 -17.03 31.16
C MET A 122 -17.05 -16.49 31.36
N TRP A 123 -16.89 -15.41 32.12
CA TRP A 123 -15.58 -14.83 32.44
C TRP A 123 -14.65 -15.79 33.22
N ALA A 124 -15.20 -16.69 34.03
CA ALA A 124 -14.42 -17.66 34.79
C ALA A 124 -13.97 -18.83 33.91
N ARG A 125 -14.68 -19.06 32.81
CA ARG A 125 -14.42 -20.13 31.85
C ARG A 125 -13.47 -19.70 30.72
N VAL A 126 -13.43 -18.40 30.43
CA VAL A 126 -12.59 -17.80 29.39
C VAL A 126 -11.45 -17.03 30.06
N PRO A 127 -10.22 -17.58 30.12
CA PRO A 127 -9.06 -16.81 30.57
C PRO A 127 -8.80 -15.54 29.72
N GLY A 128 -7.78 -14.77 30.08
CA GLY A 128 -7.39 -13.60 29.29
C GLY A 128 -7.16 -13.97 27.82
N ILE A 129 -7.68 -13.16 26.91
CA ILE A 129 -7.56 -13.40 25.47
C ILE A 129 -6.22 -12.81 25.03
N VAL A 130 -5.32 -13.67 24.54
CA VAL A 130 -4.00 -13.27 24.04
C VAL A 130 -4.10 -12.90 22.55
N GLY A 131 -3.46 -11.81 22.14
CA GLY A 131 -3.30 -11.47 20.71
C GLY A 131 -4.19 -10.34 20.18
N SER A 132 -4.51 -9.32 20.98
CA SER A 132 -5.19 -8.11 20.52
C SER A 132 -4.25 -7.19 19.71
N THR A 133 -3.72 -7.68 18.59
CA THR A 133 -2.93 -6.82 17.69
C THR A 133 -3.89 -5.85 16.99
N ARG A 134 -3.68 -4.56 17.21
CA ARG A 134 -4.36 -3.51 16.44
C ARG A 134 -3.86 -3.58 15.01
N LEU A 135 -4.75 -3.91 14.09
CA LEU A 135 -4.48 -3.80 12.66
C LEU A 135 -4.70 -2.35 12.24
N GLN A 136 -3.93 -1.91 11.25
CA GLN A 136 -4.14 -0.60 10.64
C GLN A 136 -5.49 -0.59 9.91
N LEU A 137 -6.23 0.53 10.02
CA LEU A 137 -7.43 0.75 9.23
C LEU A 137 -7.13 0.79 7.73
N PHE A 138 -8.17 0.64 6.91
CA PHE A 138 -8.07 0.78 5.47
C PHE A 138 -7.63 2.20 5.09
N GLU A 139 -6.63 2.30 4.21
CA GLU A 139 -6.16 3.58 3.70
C GLU A 139 -7.04 4.06 2.55
N VAL A 140 -7.13 5.38 2.37
CA VAL A 140 -7.95 5.97 1.29
C VAL A 140 -7.46 5.50 -0.08
N ASP A 141 -6.14 5.37 -0.26
CA ASP A 141 -5.53 4.94 -1.52
C ASP A 141 -5.90 3.49 -1.88
N GLU A 142 -6.09 2.62 -0.88
CA GLU A 142 -6.54 1.23 -1.04
C GLU A 142 -8.00 1.14 -1.51
N LEU A 143 -8.81 2.12 -1.09
CA LEU A 143 -10.24 2.20 -1.42
C LEU A 143 -10.49 2.96 -2.73
N ALA A 144 -9.54 3.79 -3.18
CA ALA A 144 -9.65 4.64 -4.35
C ALA A 144 -10.09 3.89 -5.63
N PRO A 145 -9.57 2.69 -5.97
CA PRO A 145 -9.99 2.00 -7.19
C PRO A 145 -11.48 1.62 -7.18
N PHE A 146 -12.01 1.27 -6.01
CA PHE A 146 -13.43 0.94 -5.85
C PHE A 146 -14.32 2.19 -5.80
N LEU A 147 -13.80 3.31 -5.31
CA LEU A 147 -14.47 4.61 -5.40
C LEU A 147 -14.59 5.08 -6.86
N GLU A 148 -13.52 4.98 -7.64
CA GLU A 148 -13.50 5.30 -9.08
C GLU A 148 -14.47 4.40 -9.87
N ALA A 149 -14.61 3.14 -9.45
CA ALA A 149 -15.57 2.19 -10.01
C ALA A 149 -17.03 2.36 -9.50
N HIS A 150 -17.31 3.38 -8.68
CA HIS A 150 -18.61 3.63 -8.06
C HIS A 150 -19.13 2.50 -7.14
N GLU A 151 -18.25 1.67 -6.59
CA GLU A 151 -18.59 0.61 -5.64
C GLU A 151 -18.70 1.16 -4.19
N PHE A 152 -19.50 2.21 -4.00
CA PHE A 152 -19.62 2.92 -2.71
C PHE A 152 -20.11 2.03 -1.57
N ALA A 153 -20.99 1.07 -1.87
CA ALA A 153 -21.48 0.11 -0.89
C ALA A 153 -20.37 -0.81 -0.37
N LEU A 154 -19.44 -1.23 -1.25
CA LEU A 154 -18.28 -2.02 -0.86
C LEU A 154 -17.36 -1.21 0.04
N VAL A 155 -17.03 0.02 -0.37
CA VAL A 155 -16.17 0.92 0.40
C VAL A 155 -16.75 1.19 1.79
N SER A 156 -18.05 1.46 1.89
CA SER A 156 -18.73 1.65 3.17
C SER A 156 -18.64 0.41 4.06
N ARG A 157 -18.76 -0.80 3.50
CA ARG A 157 -18.62 -2.05 4.25
C ARG A 157 -17.19 -2.29 4.73
N CYS A 158 -16.18 -1.93 3.94
CA CYS A 158 -14.79 -1.96 4.37
C CYS A 158 -14.57 -1.06 5.58
N VAL A 159 -14.99 0.21 5.49
CA VAL A 159 -14.84 1.16 6.60
C VAL A 159 -15.61 0.69 7.84
N GLU A 160 -16.85 0.23 7.68
CA GLU A 160 -17.65 -0.30 8.79
C GLU A 160 -16.96 -1.50 9.46
N LEU A 161 -16.45 -2.46 8.68
CA LEU A 161 -15.74 -3.62 9.22
C LEU A 161 -14.47 -3.20 9.97
N GLY A 162 -13.69 -2.27 9.42
CA GLY A 162 -12.49 -1.75 10.07
C GLY A 162 -12.78 -1.12 11.44
N LEU A 163 -13.79 -0.24 11.50
CA LEU A 163 -14.23 0.36 12.76
C LEU A 163 -14.77 -0.69 13.74
N GLN A 164 -15.57 -1.64 13.26
CA GLN A 164 -16.11 -2.72 14.07
C GLN A 164 -14.99 -3.60 14.66
N HIS A 165 -13.95 -3.89 13.89
CA HIS A 165 -12.77 -4.61 14.34
C HIS A 165 -12.03 -3.85 15.44
N GLU A 166 -11.81 -2.54 15.29
CA GLU A 166 -11.18 -1.73 16.35
C GLU A 166 -11.98 -1.77 17.66
N VAL A 167 -13.31 -1.67 17.59
CA VAL A 167 -14.15 -1.74 18.79
C VAL A 167 -14.07 -3.14 19.41
N LEU A 168 -13.99 -4.21 18.62
CA LEU A 168 -13.76 -5.58 19.14
C LEU A 168 -12.42 -5.67 19.88
N VAL A 169 -11.33 -5.21 19.26
CA VAL A 169 -9.98 -5.19 19.86
C VAL A 169 -9.97 -4.38 21.16
N ALA A 170 -10.58 -3.20 21.18
CA ALA A 170 -10.70 -2.38 22.37
C ALA A 170 -11.52 -3.04 23.49
N SER A 171 -12.56 -3.81 23.12
CA SER A 171 -13.37 -4.57 24.09
C SER A 171 -12.55 -5.70 24.73
N ILE A 172 -11.72 -6.38 23.94
CA ILE A 172 -10.78 -7.42 24.42
C ILE A 172 -9.73 -6.81 25.36
N ASP A 173 -9.13 -5.68 24.97
CA ASP A 173 -8.18 -4.95 25.82
C ASP A 173 -8.83 -4.56 27.16
N GLN A 174 -10.06 -4.06 27.12
CA GLN A 174 -10.81 -3.70 28.33
C GLN A 174 -11.08 -4.92 29.21
N TYR A 175 -11.53 -6.04 28.63
CA TYR A 175 -11.73 -7.28 29.35
C TYR A 175 -10.45 -7.73 30.08
N ASN A 176 -9.32 -7.74 29.38
CA ASN A 176 -8.03 -8.10 29.95
C ASN A 176 -7.59 -7.15 31.08
N ARG A 177 -7.81 -5.83 30.92
CA ARG A 177 -7.53 -4.84 31.97
C ARG A 177 -8.38 -5.03 33.22
N VAL A 178 -9.69 -5.21 33.06
CA VAL A 178 -10.61 -5.44 34.19
C VAL A 178 -10.25 -6.73 34.91
N ARG A 179 -9.88 -7.77 34.16
CA ARG A 179 -9.46 -9.06 34.72
C ARG A 179 -8.15 -8.94 35.50
N ALA A 180 -7.18 -8.17 35.00
CA ALA A 180 -5.93 -7.89 35.72
C ALA A 180 -6.20 -7.13 37.03
N LYS A 181 -7.00 -6.05 36.98
CA LYS A 181 -7.40 -5.30 38.18
C LYS A 181 -8.10 -6.19 39.22
N MET A 182 -8.97 -7.09 38.77
CA MET A 182 -9.65 -8.03 39.66
C MET A 182 -8.66 -9.00 40.32
N LYS A 183 -7.60 -9.43 39.61
CA LYS A 183 -6.54 -10.27 40.19
C LYS A 183 -5.77 -9.53 41.28
N ASP A 184 -5.50 -8.23 41.09
CA ASP A 184 -4.79 -7.40 42.08
C ASP A 184 -5.59 -7.17 43.37
N LEU A 185 -6.92 -7.38 43.33
CA LEU A 185 -7.79 -7.29 44.51
C LEU A 185 -7.81 -8.56 45.36
N ILE A 186 -7.25 -9.66 44.87
CA ILE A 186 -7.16 -10.93 45.60
C ILE A 186 -5.85 -10.89 46.42
N PRO A 187 -5.90 -10.95 47.76
CA PRO A 187 -4.69 -10.93 48.58
C PRO A 187 -3.75 -12.09 48.21
N PRO A 188 -2.42 -11.88 48.16
CA PRO A 188 -1.46 -12.95 47.89
C PRO A 188 -1.56 -14.07 48.94
N ASP A 189 -1.82 -13.72 50.20
CA ASP A 189 -1.95 -14.64 51.33
C ASP A 189 -3.17 -15.57 51.20
N ALA A 190 -4.17 -15.19 50.41
CA ALA A 190 -5.32 -16.03 50.11
C ALA A 190 -4.99 -17.21 49.15
N LEU A 191 -3.82 -17.16 48.49
CA LEU A 191 -3.36 -18.19 47.55
C LEU A 191 -2.39 -19.20 48.19
N GLU A 192 -1.69 -18.85 49.28
CA GLU A 192 -0.67 -19.72 49.90
C GLU A 192 -1.25 -20.70 50.94
N ASP A 193 -2.20 -20.28 51.78
CA ASP A 193 -2.69 -21.11 52.91
C ASP A 193 -4.07 -21.75 52.68
N GLY A 194 -4.67 -21.60 51.49
CA GLY A 194 -5.99 -22.17 51.15
C GLY A 194 -7.16 -21.70 52.05
N THR A 195 -6.90 -20.76 52.97
CA THR A 195 -7.83 -20.26 53.97
C THR A 195 -7.91 -18.75 53.86
N LEU A 196 -8.92 -18.27 53.13
CA LEU A 196 -9.37 -16.89 53.24
C LEU A 196 -9.86 -16.68 54.68
N PHE A 197 -9.11 -15.92 55.49
CA PHE A 197 -9.54 -15.52 56.84
C PHE A 197 -10.98 -14.98 56.79
N ASP A 198 -11.84 -15.57 57.63
CA ASP A 198 -13.31 -15.52 57.55
C ASP A 198 -13.90 -14.10 57.64
N SER A 199 -13.19 -13.16 58.29
CA SER A 199 -13.66 -11.79 58.53
C SER A 199 -13.41 -10.80 57.39
N ASP A 200 -12.48 -11.10 56.46
CA ASP A 200 -12.21 -10.25 55.29
C ASP A 200 -12.67 -10.86 53.97
N LYS A 201 -13.01 -12.16 53.96
CA LYS A 201 -13.57 -12.85 52.80
C LYS A 201 -14.83 -12.17 52.26
N GLU A 202 -15.75 -11.79 53.13
CA GLU A 202 -17.01 -11.14 52.73
C GLU A 202 -16.78 -9.74 52.14
N LYS A 203 -15.81 -8.97 52.68
CA LYS A 203 -15.42 -7.66 52.15
C LYS A 203 -14.72 -7.78 50.80
N VAL A 204 -13.84 -8.78 50.63
CA VAL A 204 -13.18 -9.07 49.36
C VAL A 204 -14.21 -9.50 48.32
N LEU A 205 -15.12 -10.42 48.66
CA LEU A 205 -16.20 -10.85 47.77
C LEU A 205 -17.08 -9.66 47.36
N ALA A 206 -17.51 -8.81 48.30
CA ALA A 206 -18.28 -7.61 48.01
C ALA A 206 -17.55 -6.65 47.04
N ARG A 207 -16.23 -6.54 47.15
CA ARG A 207 -15.40 -5.76 46.21
C ARG A 207 -15.28 -6.40 44.83
N LEU A 208 -15.30 -7.73 44.74
CA LEU A 208 -15.16 -8.46 43.48
C LEU A 208 -16.47 -8.50 42.67
N VAL A 209 -17.64 -8.48 43.32
CA VAL A 209 -18.97 -8.51 42.65
C VAL A 209 -19.06 -7.58 41.43
N PRO A 210 -18.77 -6.25 41.52
CA PRO A 210 -18.89 -5.36 40.36
C PRO A 210 -17.96 -5.76 39.20
N TYR A 211 -16.74 -6.23 39.49
CA TYR A 211 -15.80 -6.69 38.47
C TYR A 211 -16.30 -7.96 37.78
N THR A 212 -16.84 -8.92 38.55
CA THR A 212 -17.36 -10.17 37.97
C THR A 212 -18.57 -9.92 37.06
N ALA A 213 -19.43 -8.95 37.41
CA ALA A 213 -20.55 -8.54 36.58
C ALA A 213 -20.08 -7.86 35.28
N GLU A 214 -19.13 -6.92 35.38
CA GLU A 214 -18.53 -6.23 34.23
C GLU A 214 -17.82 -7.22 33.29
N LEU A 215 -17.01 -8.13 33.84
CA LEU A 215 -16.32 -9.16 33.06
C LEU A 215 -17.29 -10.08 32.32
N ASN A 216 -18.39 -10.48 32.96
CA ASN A 216 -19.38 -11.33 32.32
C ASN A 216 -20.08 -10.60 31.16
N ALA A 217 -20.43 -9.32 31.35
CA ALA A 217 -21.04 -8.50 30.32
C ALA A 217 -20.09 -8.26 29.14
N LEU A 218 -18.83 -7.91 29.41
CA LEU A 218 -17.80 -7.72 28.39
C LEU A 218 -17.57 -9.01 27.59
N MET A 219 -17.48 -10.17 28.25
CA MET A 219 -17.25 -11.43 27.56
C MET A 219 -18.43 -11.83 26.67
N ALA A 220 -19.67 -11.67 27.17
CA ALA A 220 -20.87 -11.91 26.36
C ALA A 220 -20.91 -11.00 25.11
N GLN A 221 -20.56 -9.72 25.28
CA GLN A 221 -20.47 -8.77 24.18
C GLN A 221 -19.37 -9.13 23.18
N ILE A 222 -18.17 -9.50 23.65
CA ILE A 222 -17.04 -9.92 22.81
C ILE A 222 -17.46 -11.14 21.98
N LYS A 223 -17.97 -12.19 22.62
CA LYS A 223 -18.40 -13.41 21.93
C LYS A 223 -19.43 -13.12 20.83
N HIS A 224 -20.51 -12.42 21.19
CA HIS A 224 -21.58 -12.11 20.24
C HIS A 224 -21.07 -11.26 19.06
N ARG A 225 -20.24 -10.25 19.35
CA ARG A 225 -19.66 -9.36 18.34
C ARG A 225 -18.68 -10.11 17.43
N SER A 226 -17.78 -10.92 17.97
CA SER A 226 -16.80 -11.66 17.17
C SER A 226 -17.48 -12.66 16.22
N GLU A 227 -18.52 -13.34 16.68
CA GLU A 227 -19.29 -14.28 15.85
C GLU A 227 -20.03 -13.54 14.72
N THR A 228 -20.66 -12.40 15.03
CA THR A 228 -21.35 -11.57 14.02
C THR A 228 -20.38 -10.96 13.01
N GLN A 229 -19.24 -10.46 13.48
CA GLN A 229 -18.21 -9.87 12.62
C GLN A 229 -17.53 -10.90 11.74
N LEU A 230 -17.40 -12.16 12.19
CA LEU A 230 -16.84 -13.22 11.38
C LEU A 230 -17.63 -13.39 10.08
N SER A 231 -18.96 -13.55 10.15
CA SER A 231 -19.81 -13.66 8.94
C SER A 231 -19.60 -12.49 7.99
N ARG A 232 -19.66 -11.26 8.52
CA ARG A 232 -19.49 -10.02 7.75
C ARG A 232 -18.11 -9.93 7.09
N ALA A 233 -17.06 -10.31 7.81
CA ALA A 233 -15.70 -10.32 7.29
C ALA A 233 -15.52 -11.33 6.16
N ARG A 234 -16.18 -12.51 6.25
CA ARG A 234 -16.18 -13.51 5.17
C ARG A 234 -16.87 -12.98 3.92
N GLU A 235 -18.09 -12.49 4.08
CA GLU A 235 -18.87 -11.91 2.99
C GLU A 235 -18.12 -10.75 2.31
N LEU A 236 -17.46 -9.90 3.09
CA LEU A 236 -16.69 -8.79 2.53
C LEU A 236 -15.47 -9.27 1.74
N ASN A 237 -14.71 -10.25 2.24
CA ASN A 237 -13.54 -10.77 1.53
C ASN A 237 -13.92 -11.37 0.18
N VAL A 238 -15.02 -12.13 0.14
CA VAL A 238 -15.56 -12.68 -1.12
C VAL A 238 -15.95 -11.53 -2.06
N LEU A 239 -16.68 -10.53 -1.57
CA LEU A 239 -17.12 -9.40 -2.38
C LEU A 239 -15.95 -8.56 -2.92
N ILE A 240 -14.89 -8.32 -2.12
CA ILE A 240 -13.67 -7.63 -2.60
C ILE A 240 -13.02 -8.45 -3.72
N GLY A 241 -12.90 -9.77 -3.56
CA GLY A 241 -12.36 -10.66 -4.58
C GLY A 241 -13.14 -10.60 -5.90
N GLU A 242 -14.46 -10.78 -5.83
CA GLU A 242 -15.35 -10.72 -7.00
C GLU A 242 -15.28 -9.37 -7.74
N ARG A 243 -15.30 -8.27 -6.98
CA ARG A 243 -15.24 -6.91 -7.56
C ARG A 243 -13.85 -6.60 -8.11
N GLY A 244 -12.80 -7.05 -7.43
CA GLY A 244 -11.42 -6.91 -7.90
C GLY A 244 -11.17 -7.70 -9.18
N GLU A 245 -11.67 -8.94 -9.29
CA GLU A 245 -11.57 -9.73 -10.51
C GLU A 245 -12.34 -9.09 -11.67
N LYS A 246 -13.53 -8.54 -11.40
CA LYS A 246 -14.30 -7.79 -12.42
C LYS A 246 -13.55 -6.54 -12.93
N LEU A 247 -12.83 -5.83 -12.05
CA LEU A 247 -12.12 -4.59 -12.40
C LEU A 247 -10.75 -4.83 -13.04
N PHE A 248 -10.00 -5.82 -12.53
CA PHE A 248 -8.59 -6.01 -12.89
C PHE A 248 -8.31 -7.31 -13.66
N GLY A 249 -9.35 -8.13 -13.88
CA GLY A 249 -9.29 -9.36 -14.66
C GLY A 249 -8.89 -10.60 -13.85
N PRO A 250 -8.77 -11.74 -14.54
CA PRO A 250 -8.45 -13.03 -13.92
C PRO A 250 -7.07 -12.99 -13.25
N GLY A 251 -6.98 -13.56 -12.05
CA GLY A 251 -5.76 -13.53 -11.23
C GLY A 251 -5.71 -12.40 -10.20
N PHE A 252 -6.83 -11.70 -9.97
CA PHE A 252 -7.02 -10.94 -8.74
C PHE A 252 -7.16 -11.92 -7.55
N PRO A 253 -6.53 -11.65 -6.39
CA PRO A 253 -6.65 -12.53 -5.22
C PRO A 253 -8.10 -12.66 -4.74
N HIS A 254 -8.55 -13.88 -4.53
CA HIS A 254 -9.87 -14.18 -3.97
C HIS A 254 -9.75 -15.18 -2.83
N VAL A 255 -10.69 -15.12 -1.90
CA VAL A 255 -10.83 -16.13 -0.85
C VAL A 255 -11.87 -17.14 -1.31
N ASN A 256 -11.49 -18.41 -1.38
CA ASN A 256 -12.41 -19.48 -1.70
C ASN A 256 -13.36 -19.73 -0.52
N PRO A 257 -14.68 -19.55 -0.67
CA PRO A 257 -15.65 -19.76 0.42
C PRO A 257 -15.55 -21.15 1.04
N ALA A 258 -15.24 -22.18 0.23
CA ALA A 258 -15.12 -23.56 0.69
C ALA A 258 -13.93 -23.78 1.64
N GLU A 259 -12.87 -22.99 1.51
CA GLU A 259 -11.69 -23.04 2.38
C GLU A 259 -11.89 -22.26 3.69
N MET A 260 -12.97 -21.49 3.80
CA MET A 260 -13.26 -20.68 4.99
C MET A 260 -13.96 -21.46 6.11
N ASP A 261 -14.58 -22.59 5.77
CA ASP A 261 -15.34 -23.44 6.68
C ASP A 261 -14.56 -24.70 7.14
N ALA A 262 -13.41 -24.97 6.50
CA ALA A 262 -12.42 -25.97 6.93
C ALA A 262 -11.50 -25.37 8.00
#